data_AF-A0A534Y568-F1
#
_entry.id   AF-A0A534Y568-F1
#
_cell.length_a   1.000
_cell.length_b   1.000
_cell.length_c   1.000
_cell.angle_alpha   90.00
_cell.angle_beta   90.00
_cell.angle_gamma   90.00
#
_symmetry.space_group_name_H-M   'P 1'
#
loop_
_entity.id
_entity.type
_entity.pdbx_description
1 polymer ?
#
loop_
_entity_poly.entity_id
_entity_poly.type
_entity_poly.pdbx_seq_one_letter_code
_entity_poly.pdbx_strand_id
1 'polypeptide(L)'
;AFHDLLRELGPSEKVLVFAEPRETIEYLRAALARRRIEALAYVGDLSPAERDKMVARFRDPDGPRVLLCTELGGEGRNFQHCHVLVNYDLAWSPAAIEQRIGRIDRIGQSREVRIHAFRPEGTLAARVLDVLDAGVGVFTEPVGGLDPVLEGIEAELLALASSDDAERWEKMTRALAERVSAARAQVARAYDPLLDLRSCDLAALRSLAERGARRIGARLLPSSDAEGALRAVATALEMRLEAVTIETAKRVGLAVDVDVDVMPGQVSFSVGPELKVDALAGFDLSQDRTVIGSFRREFAVQHEEHDSFATGHPLVEALFAWVRDGELGRAMVARAHVRGLSGAALDARFLVTLPEPADLAQGARVPSRRAARHLEQPLVRVAVRLDGRGGVRVEDALTAQLDSAKLSAVPAPEGGPPAAFAQAIETGLQVAQEEAQRRLRRIVEEAKSGIAAEQEAATRRLARWLAQSKVDVSDARRLLEAEAKIHEDAAAALDGARLELDQAALVQLA
;
A
#
# COMPACT_ATOMS: atom_id res chain seq x y z
N ALA A 1 1.82 39.47 -17.30
CA ALA A 1 1.95 38.75 -16.02
C ALA A 1 1.82 37.24 -16.21
N PHE A 2 0.64 36.61 -16.10
CA PHE A 2 0.53 35.13 -16.11
C PHE A 2 1.13 34.48 -17.37
N HIS A 3 0.87 35.05 -18.55
CA HIS A 3 1.49 34.56 -19.79
C HIS A 3 3.02 34.69 -19.80
N ASP A 4 3.57 35.72 -19.18
CA ASP A 4 5.01 35.95 -19.16
C ASP A 4 5.68 34.96 -18.21
N LEU A 5 5.03 34.67 -17.07
CA LEU A 5 5.39 33.55 -16.19
C LEU A 5 5.43 32.22 -16.95
N LEU A 6 4.40 31.89 -17.75
CA LEU A 6 4.39 30.65 -18.54
C LEU A 6 5.55 30.57 -19.56
N ARG A 7 6.04 31.72 -20.04
CA ARG A 7 7.21 31.79 -20.93
C ARG A 7 8.52 31.60 -20.15
N GLU A 8 8.64 32.22 -18.99
CA GLU A 8 9.81 32.11 -18.10
C GLU A 8 10.00 30.68 -17.59
N LEU A 9 8.91 30.00 -17.24
CA LEU A 9 8.96 28.60 -16.80
C LEU A 9 9.43 27.65 -17.92
N GLY A 10 9.33 28.04 -19.20
CA GLY A 10 9.67 27.19 -20.35
C GLY A 10 8.58 26.17 -20.70
N PRO A 11 8.51 25.66 -21.95
CA PRO A 11 7.35 24.93 -22.49
C PRO A 11 7.08 23.56 -21.85
N SER A 12 8.08 22.93 -21.23
CA SER A 12 7.97 21.61 -20.64
C SER A 12 7.34 21.59 -19.25
N GLU A 13 7.22 22.75 -18.60
CA GLU A 13 6.72 22.78 -17.23
C GLU A 13 5.20 22.66 -17.16
N LYS A 14 4.76 21.66 -16.39
CA LYS A 14 3.37 21.49 -15.96
C LYS A 14 3.06 22.52 -14.87
N VAL A 15 1.92 23.19 -15.00
CA VAL A 15 1.48 24.27 -14.11
C VAL A 15 0.06 24.00 -13.65
N LEU A 16 -0.11 23.88 -12.34
CA LEU A 16 -1.42 23.77 -11.70
C LEU A 16 -1.91 25.18 -11.37
N VAL A 17 -3.10 25.55 -11.80
CA VAL A 17 -3.65 26.90 -11.63
C VAL A 17 -4.99 26.79 -10.91
N PHE A 18 -5.13 27.44 -9.76
CA PHE A 18 -6.39 27.51 -9.03
C PHE A 18 -7.14 28.81 -9.34
N ALA A 19 -8.43 28.67 -9.62
CA ALA A 19 -9.39 29.76 -9.61
C ALA A 19 -10.73 29.27 -9.04
N GLU A 20 -11.36 30.07 -8.19
CA GLU A 20 -12.60 29.73 -7.49
C GLU A 20 -13.83 29.79 -8.42
N PRO A 21 -14.10 30.88 -9.19
CA PRO A 21 -15.24 30.93 -10.08
C PRO A 21 -15.00 30.14 -11.37
N ARG A 22 -16.00 29.36 -11.81
CA ARG A 22 -15.97 28.62 -13.07
C ARG A 22 -15.80 29.54 -14.28
N GLU A 23 -16.41 30.71 -14.24
CA GLU A 23 -16.34 31.73 -15.27
C GLU A 23 -14.89 32.19 -15.50
N THR A 24 -14.10 32.26 -14.42
CA THR A 24 -12.67 32.59 -14.48
C THR A 24 -11.89 31.48 -15.17
N ILE A 25 -12.17 30.21 -14.85
CA ILE A 25 -11.56 29.04 -15.51
C ILE A 25 -11.83 29.07 -17.03
N GLU A 26 -13.08 29.32 -17.41
CA GLU A 26 -13.48 29.39 -18.83
C GLU A 26 -12.84 30.57 -19.56
N TYR A 27 -12.80 31.74 -18.91
CA TYR A 27 -12.08 32.91 -19.41
C TYR A 27 -10.60 32.62 -19.64
N LEU A 28 -9.93 32.00 -18.66
CA LEU A 28 -8.51 31.63 -18.74
C LEU A 28 -8.27 30.62 -19.86
N ARG A 29 -9.10 29.59 -19.97
CA ARG A 29 -9.02 28.59 -21.04
C ARG A 29 -9.12 29.24 -22.42
N ALA A 30 -10.10 30.12 -22.63
CA ALA A 30 -10.27 30.85 -23.89
C ALA A 30 -9.12 31.83 -24.17
N ALA A 31 -8.56 32.47 -23.14
CA ALA A 31 -7.43 33.38 -23.26
C ALA A 31 -6.12 32.66 -23.61
N LEU A 32 -5.87 31.50 -23.01
CA LEU A 32 -4.71 30.64 -23.30
C LEU A 32 -4.81 30.03 -24.70
N ALA A 33 -6.00 29.54 -25.10
CA ALA A 33 -6.24 28.98 -26.43
C ALA A 33 -5.95 30.00 -27.55
N ARG A 34 -6.35 31.27 -27.39
CA ARG A 34 -6.02 32.35 -28.34
C ARG A 34 -4.52 32.58 -28.51
N ARG A 35 -3.72 32.16 -27.51
CA ARG A 35 -2.25 32.24 -27.52
C ARG A 35 -1.60 30.91 -27.88
N ARG A 36 -2.38 29.93 -28.37
CA ARG A 36 -1.94 28.56 -28.70
C ARG A 36 -1.31 27.82 -27.51
N ILE A 37 -1.78 28.13 -26.31
CA ILE A 37 -1.44 27.39 -25.09
C ILE A 37 -2.64 26.52 -24.76
N GLU A 38 -2.45 25.21 -24.81
CA GLU A 38 -3.49 24.27 -24.43
C GLU A 38 -3.60 24.18 -22.90
N ALA A 39 -4.83 24.27 -22.40
CA ALA A 39 -5.16 24.20 -20.99
C ALA A 39 -6.36 23.29 -20.76
N LEU A 40 -6.27 22.44 -19.75
CA LEU A 40 -7.35 21.58 -19.28
C LEU A 40 -8.12 22.30 -18.17
N ALA A 41 -9.43 22.06 -18.08
CA ALA A 41 -10.32 22.66 -17.06
C ALA A 41 -10.91 21.57 -16.15
N TYR A 42 -10.32 21.39 -14.98
CA TYR A 42 -10.75 20.44 -13.97
C TYR A 42 -11.79 21.10 -13.05
N VAL A 43 -13.06 20.77 -13.27
CA VAL A 43 -14.22 21.38 -12.60
C VAL A 43 -15.11 20.31 -11.95
N GLY A 44 -15.90 20.69 -10.95
CA GLY A 44 -16.62 19.75 -10.07
C GLY A 44 -17.75 18.93 -10.73
N ASP A 45 -18.25 19.34 -11.90
CA ASP A 45 -19.32 18.64 -12.65
C ASP A 45 -18.83 17.51 -13.54
N LEU A 46 -17.51 17.28 -13.62
CA LEU A 46 -16.94 16.14 -14.34
C LEU A 46 -17.28 14.83 -13.64
N SER A 47 -17.67 13.81 -14.40
CA SER A 47 -17.78 12.44 -13.90
C SER A 47 -16.41 11.91 -13.47
N PRO A 48 -16.34 10.89 -12.58
CA PRO A 48 -15.06 10.31 -12.16
C PRO A 48 -14.16 9.91 -13.33
N ALA A 49 -14.72 9.25 -14.36
CA ALA A 49 -13.97 8.82 -15.55
C ALA A 49 -13.44 10.00 -16.40
N GLU A 50 -14.18 11.12 -16.48
CA GLU A 50 -13.69 12.31 -17.17
C GLU A 50 -12.54 12.97 -16.41
N ARG A 51 -12.64 13.04 -15.07
CA ARG A 51 -11.56 13.54 -14.22
C ARG A 51 -10.29 12.71 -14.42
N ASP A 52 -10.40 11.39 -14.42
CA ASP A 52 -9.30 10.46 -14.71
C ASP A 52 -8.61 10.75 -16.03
N LYS A 53 -9.40 10.86 -17.11
CA LYS A 53 -8.87 11.18 -18.43
C LYS A 53 -8.15 12.53 -18.47
N MET A 54 -8.63 13.53 -17.72
CA MET A 54 -7.99 14.84 -17.65
C MET A 54 -6.68 14.82 -16.88
N VAL A 55 -6.61 14.09 -15.75
CA VAL A 55 -5.36 13.90 -15.01
C VAL A 55 -4.34 13.16 -15.85
N ALA A 56 -4.73 12.08 -16.52
CA ALA A 56 -3.86 11.33 -17.42
C ALA A 56 -3.31 12.22 -18.55
N ARG A 57 -4.16 13.00 -19.22
CA ARG A 57 -3.73 13.98 -20.23
C ARG A 57 -2.80 15.06 -19.68
N PHE A 58 -3.02 15.54 -18.46
CA PHE A 58 -2.16 16.55 -17.86
C PHE A 58 -0.78 15.99 -17.52
N ARG A 59 -0.73 14.74 -17.06
CA ARG A 59 0.50 14.02 -16.69
C ARG A 59 1.36 13.66 -17.89
N ASP A 60 0.74 13.34 -19.03
CA ASP A 60 1.42 13.05 -20.29
C ASP A 60 2.43 14.17 -20.63
N PRO A 61 3.73 13.87 -20.81
CA PRO A 61 4.75 14.85 -21.20
C PRO A 61 4.39 15.65 -22.45
N ASP A 62 3.73 15.01 -23.43
CA ASP A 62 3.28 15.62 -24.68
C ASP A 62 1.87 16.24 -24.56
N GLY A 63 1.20 16.01 -23.43
CA GLY A 63 -0.12 16.56 -23.13
C GLY A 63 -0.10 18.04 -22.70
N PRO A 64 -1.29 18.63 -22.45
CA PRO A 64 -1.42 20.03 -22.07
C PRO A 64 -0.59 20.38 -20.84
N ARG A 65 -0.01 21.57 -20.83
CA ARG A 65 0.90 22.01 -19.76
C ARG A 65 0.24 22.82 -18.65
N VAL A 66 -1.02 23.23 -18.83
CA VAL A 66 -1.78 23.98 -17.82
C VAL A 66 -3.01 23.17 -17.41
N LEU A 67 -3.20 23.00 -16.10
CA LEU A 67 -4.44 22.47 -15.53
C LEU A 67 -5.09 23.57 -14.68
N LEU A 68 -6.27 24.01 -15.11
CA LEU A 68 -7.09 25.01 -14.43
C LEU A 68 -8.08 24.27 -13.50
N CYS A 69 -7.99 24.48 -12.19
CA CYS A 69 -8.77 23.75 -11.18
C CYS A 69 -9.64 24.69 -10.35
N THR A 70 -10.87 24.25 -10.07
CA THR A 70 -11.67 24.81 -8.97
C THR A 70 -11.46 24.02 -7.68
N GLU A 71 -11.80 24.62 -6.53
CA GLU A 71 -11.69 23.98 -5.21
C GLU A 71 -12.42 22.63 -5.14
N LEU A 72 -13.69 22.62 -5.58
CA LEU A 72 -14.55 21.42 -5.60
C LEU A 72 -14.08 20.36 -6.61
N GLY A 73 -13.27 20.73 -7.59
CA GLY A 73 -12.63 19.78 -8.50
C GLY A 73 -11.44 19.09 -7.85
N GLY A 74 -10.62 19.83 -7.09
CA GLY A 74 -9.35 19.34 -6.56
C GLY A 74 -9.44 18.30 -5.43
N GLU A 75 -10.61 18.04 -4.85
CA GLU A 75 -10.73 17.17 -3.68
C GLU A 75 -10.17 15.75 -3.93
N GLY A 76 -9.37 15.27 -2.97
CA GLY A 76 -8.81 13.90 -2.97
C GLY A 76 -7.59 13.60 -3.86
N ARG A 77 -7.31 14.36 -4.93
CA ARG A 77 -6.23 14.01 -5.88
C ARG A 77 -4.87 14.65 -5.62
N ASN A 78 -3.83 13.94 -6.03
CA ASN A 78 -2.43 14.35 -5.91
C ASN A 78 -1.82 14.73 -7.26
N PHE A 79 -1.19 15.89 -7.33
CA PHE A 79 -0.53 16.39 -8.55
C PHE A 79 0.99 16.47 -8.37
N GLN A 80 1.61 15.53 -7.65
CA GLN A 80 3.05 15.52 -7.34
C GLN A 80 3.97 15.46 -8.58
N HIS A 81 3.45 15.11 -9.76
CA HIS A 81 4.18 15.24 -11.04
C HIS A 81 4.39 16.70 -11.46
N CYS A 82 3.58 17.61 -10.93
CA CYS A 82 3.70 19.05 -11.02
C CYS A 82 4.39 19.59 -9.76
N HIS A 83 5.16 20.67 -9.91
CA HIS A 83 5.84 21.38 -8.81
C HIS A 83 5.63 22.90 -8.92
N VAL A 84 4.79 23.37 -9.86
CA VAL A 84 4.44 24.79 -10.00
C VAL A 84 2.95 24.96 -9.74
N LEU A 85 2.61 25.78 -8.75
CA LEU A 85 1.24 26.15 -8.43
C LEU A 85 1.04 27.65 -8.62
N VAL A 86 -0.05 28.01 -9.29
CA VAL A 86 -0.48 29.40 -9.49
C VAL A 86 -1.84 29.59 -8.84
N ASN A 87 -1.89 30.40 -7.79
CA ASN A 87 -3.15 30.91 -7.26
C ASN A 87 -3.57 32.12 -8.10
N TYR A 88 -4.47 31.92 -9.07
CA TYR A 88 -4.95 33.01 -9.93
C TYR A 88 -5.92 33.92 -9.17
N ASP A 89 -6.79 33.33 -8.35
CA ASP A 89 -7.39 33.98 -7.18
C ASP A 89 -6.91 33.26 -5.92
N LEU A 90 -6.95 33.97 -4.79
CA LEU A 90 -6.54 33.43 -3.51
C LEU A 90 -7.78 33.17 -2.65
N ALA A 91 -7.88 31.96 -2.11
CA ALA A 91 -8.84 31.67 -1.06
C ALA A 91 -8.53 32.53 0.17
N TRP A 92 -9.56 33.06 0.85
CA TRP A 92 -9.35 33.92 2.03
C TRP A 92 -9.03 33.10 3.29
N SER A 93 -9.17 31.77 3.19
CA SER A 93 -8.86 30.81 4.23
C SER A 93 -7.40 30.34 4.13
N PRO A 94 -6.56 30.53 5.16
CA PRO A 94 -5.22 29.93 5.20
C PRO A 94 -5.25 28.41 5.01
N ALA A 95 -6.25 27.73 5.59
CA ALA A 95 -6.41 26.29 5.47
C ALA A 95 -6.69 25.85 4.03
N ALA A 96 -7.50 26.61 3.28
CA ALA A 96 -7.75 26.32 1.87
C ALA A 96 -6.47 26.52 1.03
N ILE A 97 -5.69 27.58 1.29
CA ILE A 97 -4.40 27.80 0.63
C ILE A 97 -3.45 26.63 0.89
N GLU A 98 -3.31 26.21 2.16
CA GLU A 98 -2.50 25.05 2.55
C GLU A 98 -2.97 23.77 1.83
N GLN A 99 -4.28 23.55 1.72
CA GLN A 99 -4.83 22.42 0.99
C GLN A 99 -4.52 22.46 -0.51
N ARG A 100 -4.48 23.64 -1.13
CA ARG A 100 -4.04 23.81 -2.53
C ARG A 100 -2.56 23.49 -2.67
N ILE A 101 -1.70 24.04 -1.81
CA ILE A 101 -0.25 23.80 -1.81
C ILE A 101 0.04 22.31 -1.61
N GLY A 102 -0.63 21.69 -0.64
CA GLY A 102 -0.58 20.27 -0.34
C GLY A 102 -1.05 19.35 -1.47
N ARG A 103 -1.49 19.87 -2.63
CA ARG A 103 -1.71 19.05 -3.84
C ARG A 103 -0.42 18.70 -4.57
N ILE A 104 0.60 19.54 -4.44
CA ILE A 104 1.90 19.38 -5.10
C ILE A 104 3.05 19.26 -4.09
N ASP A 105 2.90 19.85 -2.90
CA ASP A 105 3.85 19.74 -1.80
C ASP A 105 3.45 18.59 -0.86
N ARG A 106 3.99 17.40 -1.15
CA ARG A 106 3.75 16.18 -0.39
C ARG A 106 5.01 15.34 -0.33
N ILE A 107 5.10 14.47 0.68
CA ILE A 107 6.18 13.47 0.80
C ILE A 107 6.33 12.69 -0.52
N GLY A 108 7.55 12.70 -1.07
CA GLY A 108 7.86 12.10 -2.38
C GLY A 108 8.00 13.11 -3.52
N GLN A 109 7.66 14.38 -3.31
CA GLN A 109 8.02 15.46 -4.23
C GLN A 109 9.54 15.58 -4.32
N SER A 110 10.08 15.55 -5.54
CA SER A 110 11.53 15.56 -5.80
C SER A 110 12.05 16.90 -6.34
N ARG A 111 11.13 17.78 -6.74
CA ARG A 111 11.43 19.11 -7.29
C ARG A 111 11.00 20.17 -6.29
N GLU A 112 11.77 21.25 -6.20
CA GLU A 112 11.41 22.41 -5.39
C GLU A 112 10.03 22.93 -5.81
N VAL A 113 9.12 23.09 -4.85
CA VAL A 113 7.77 23.58 -5.11
C VAL A 113 7.79 25.10 -5.28
N ARG A 114 7.30 25.59 -6.42
CA ARG A 114 7.19 27.01 -6.74
C ARG A 114 5.73 27.46 -6.68
N ILE A 115 5.43 28.35 -5.75
CA ILE A 115 4.09 28.90 -5.56
C ILE A 115 4.07 30.34 -6.07
N HIS A 116 3.13 30.63 -6.97
CA HIS A 116 2.91 31.97 -7.50
C HIS A 116 1.50 32.42 -7.15
N ALA A 117 1.37 33.52 -6.42
CA ALA A 117 0.07 34.14 -6.16
C ALA A 117 -0.11 35.38 -7.04
N PHE A 118 -1.23 35.47 -7.74
CA PHE A 118 -1.56 36.69 -8.48
C PHE A 118 -2.03 37.77 -7.51
N ARG A 119 -1.32 38.90 -7.49
CA ARG A 119 -1.56 40.03 -6.59
C ARG A 119 -2.02 41.26 -7.39
N PRO A 120 -3.34 41.46 -7.59
CA PRO A 120 -3.85 42.61 -8.31
C PRO A 120 -3.74 43.89 -7.46
N GLU A 121 -2.77 44.74 -7.77
CA GLU A 121 -2.48 45.97 -7.03
C GLU A 121 -3.72 46.85 -6.80
N GLY A 122 -3.80 47.46 -5.62
CA GLY A 122 -4.88 48.37 -5.24
C GLY A 122 -6.22 47.69 -4.94
N THR A 123 -6.31 46.36 -4.98
CA THR A 123 -7.54 45.63 -4.65
C THR A 123 -7.56 45.12 -3.21
N LEU A 124 -8.76 44.82 -2.70
CA LEU A 124 -8.93 44.10 -1.44
C LEU A 124 -8.20 42.75 -1.43
N ALA A 125 -8.25 42.02 -2.55
CA ALA A 125 -7.59 40.73 -2.68
C ALA A 125 -6.06 40.83 -2.47
N ALA A 126 -5.42 41.90 -2.98
CA ALA A 126 -4.00 42.13 -2.72
C ALA A 126 -3.72 42.42 -1.24
N ARG A 127 -4.56 43.20 -0.55
CA ARG A 127 -4.39 43.45 0.88
C ARG A 127 -4.58 42.19 1.72
N VAL A 128 -5.61 41.39 1.41
CA VAL A 128 -5.85 40.10 2.07
C VAL A 128 -4.66 39.16 1.87
N LEU A 129 -4.16 39.05 0.63
CA LEU A 129 -2.96 38.26 0.33
C LEU A 129 -1.75 38.74 1.16
N ASP A 130 -1.51 40.06 1.24
CA ASP A 130 -0.39 40.62 2.01
C ASP A 130 -0.50 40.28 3.51
N VAL A 131 -1.73 40.32 4.08
CA VAL A 131 -1.95 39.94 5.49
C VAL A 131 -1.73 38.45 5.71
N LEU A 132 -2.20 37.60 4.80
CA LEU A 132 -2.03 36.15 4.92
C LEU A 132 -0.56 35.75 4.75
N ASP A 133 0.16 36.37 3.82
CA ASP A 133 1.59 36.12 3.61
C ASP A 133 2.42 36.65 4.79
N ALA A 134 2.31 37.93 5.14
CA ALA A 134 3.13 38.52 6.19
C ALA A 134 2.70 38.12 7.61
N GLY A 135 1.40 37.91 7.83
CA GLY A 135 0.82 37.62 9.14
C GLY A 135 0.82 36.13 9.50
N VAL A 136 0.61 35.25 8.52
CA VAL A 136 0.57 33.78 8.75
C VAL A 136 1.78 33.07 8.15
N GLY A 137 2.33 33.56 7.03
CA GLY A 137 3.38 32.87 6.29
C GLY A 137 2.86 31.71 5.46
N VAL A 138 1.65 31.84 4.89
CA VAL A 138 0.92 30.75 4.19
C VAL A 138 1.68 30.11 3.01
N PHE A 139 2.73 30.75 2.48
CA PHE A 139 3.54 30.20 1.38
C PHE A 139 4.91 29.68 1.80
N THR A 140 5.35 29.99 3.02
CA THR A 140 6.73 29.75 3.48
C THR A 140 6.80 28.83 4.68
N GLU A 141 5.73 28.73 5.47
CA GLU A 141 5.69 27.95 6.70
C GLU A 141 4.40 27.13 6.80
N PRO A 142 4.47 25.88 7.31
CA PRO A 142 3.29 25.05 7.49
C PRO A 142 2.23 25.72 8.36
N VAL A 143 0.97 25.50 7.98
CA VAL A 143 -0.20 26.05 8.70
C VAL A 143 -0.74 25.05 9.73
N GLY A 144 -0.31 23.79 9.67
CA GLY A 144 -0.75 22.72 10.58
C GLY A 144 -0.53 23.02 12.06
N GLY A 145 -1.57 22.81 12.88
CA GLY A 145 -1.53 23.06 14.33
C GLY A 145 -1.82 24.50 14.75
N LEU A 146 -2.12 25.39 13.78
CA LEU A 146 -2.52 26.78 14.04
C LEU A 146 -4.05 26.98 14.05
N ASP A 147 -4.83 25.89 13.97
CA ASP A 147 -6.29 25.93 13.85
C ASP A 147 -6.97 26.90 14.85
N PRO A 148 -6.62 26.89 16.15
CA PRO A 148 -7.26 27.80 17.12
C PRO A 148 -6.97 29.28 16.90
N VAL A 149 -5.83 29.61 16.28
CA VAL A 149 -5.43 31.01 16.01
C VAL A 149 -6.04 31.52 14.72
N LEU A 150 -6.21 30.64 13.75
CA LEU A 150 -6.74 30.96 12.42
C LEU A 150 -8.27 30.90 12.37
N GLU A 151 -8.90 30.31 13.40
CA GLU A 151 -10.35 30.35 13.57
C GLU A 151 -10.85 31.81 13.59
N GLY A 152 -11.78 32.13 12.69
CA GLY A 152 -12.38 33.46 12.58
C GLY A 152 -11.59 34.50 11.78
N ILE A 153 -10.40 34.17 11.25
CA ILE A 153 -9.58 35.11 10.47
C ILE A 153 -10.33 35.66 9.25
N GLU A 154 -11.13 34.84 8.58
CA GLU A 154 -11.95 35.26 7.44
C GLU A 154 -12.95 36.36 7.84
N ALA A 155 -13.57 36.22 9.01
CA ALA A 155 -14.50 37.23 9.53
C ALA A 155 -13.77 38.53 9.91
N GLU A 156 -12.57 38.43 10.49
CA GLU A 156 -11.72 39.59 10.80
C GLU A 156 -11.31 40.35 9.53
N LEU A 157 -10.93 39.62 8.47
CA LEU A 157 -10.58 40.20 7.16
C LEU A 157 -11.79 40.83 6.46
N LEU A 158 -12.95 40.17 6.50
CA LEU A 158 -14.21 40.69 5.98
C LEU A 158 -14.64 41.99 6.68
N ALA A 159 -14.43 42.08 8.00
CA ALA A 159 -14.74 43.31 8.74
C ALA A 159 -13.84 44.48 8.32
N LEU A 160 -12.60 44.21 7.92
CA LEU A 160 -11.66 45.22 7.41
C LEU A 160 -11.86 45.55 5.93
N ALA A 161 -12.57 44.70 5.17
CA ALA A 161 -12.79 44.88 3.74
C ALA A 161 -13.43 46.23 3.38
N SER A 162 -14.26 46.77 4.27
CA SER A 162 -14.93 48.08 4.10
C SER A 162 -14.04 49.29 4.45
N SER A 163 -12.80 49.07 4.89
CA SER A 163 -11.87 50.09 5.38
C SER A 163 -10.63 50.21 4.49
N ASP A 164 -10.41 51.40 3.94
CA ASP A 164 -9.19 51.74 3.18
C ASP A 164 -8.03 52.26 4.04
N ASP A 165 -8.20 52.25 5.36
CA ASP A 165 -7.20 52.70 6.33
C ASP A 165 -6.02 51.72 6.43
N ALA A 166 -4.90 52.09 5.80
CA ALA A 166 -3.67 51.30 5.77
C ALA A 166 -3.11 51.00 7.17
N GLU A 167 -3.27 51.92 8.13
CA GLU A 167 -2.76 51.74 9.49
C GLU A 167 -3.50 50.61 10.22
N ARG A 168 -4.81 50.46 9.96
CA ARG A 168 -5.59 49.34 10.50
C ARG A 168 -5.16 48.00 9.92
N TRP A 169 -4.89 47.94 8.62
CA TRP A 169 -4.40 46.74 7.96
C TRP A 169 -3.02 46.33 8.50
N GLU A 170 -2.11 47.29 8.68
CA GLU A 170 -0.78 47.02 9.25
C GLU A 170 -0.89 46.55 10.71
N LYS A 171 -1.73 47.21 11.53
CA LYS A 171 -1.96 46.83 12.91
C LYS A 171 -2.54 45.42 13.04
N MET A 172 -3.51 45.06 12.21
CA MET A 172 -4.07 43.72 12.16
C MET A 172 -3.00 42.69 11.78
N THR A 173 -2.23 42.97 10.72
CA THR A 173 -1.18 42.06 10.24
C THR A 173 -0.15 41.78 11.34
N ARG A 174 0.27 42.81 12.07
CA ARG A 174 1.21 42.66 13.19
C ARG A 174 0.64 41.84 14.34
N ALA A 175 -0.61 42.11 14.72
CA ALA A 175 -1.30 41.37 15.78
C ALA A 175 -1.48 39.88 15.41
N LEU A 176 -1.81 39.61 14.15
CA LEU A 176 -1.91 38.25 13.62
C LEU A 176 -0.54 37.54 13.64
N ALA A 177 0.52 38.20 13.17
CA ALA A 177 1.88 37.67 13.20
C ALA A 177 2.33 37.30 14.62
N GLU A 178 2.01 38.14 15.61
CA GLU A 178 2.30 37.85 17.02
C GLU A 178 1.50 36.64 17.53
N ARG A 179 0.20 36.55 17.22
CA ARG A 179 -0.64 35.38 17.57
C ARG A 179 -0.11 34.09 16.95
N VAL A 180 0.22 34.12 15.66
CA VAL A 180 0.74 32.98 14.91
C VAL A 180 2.11 32.55 15.42
N SER A 181 3.02 33.49 15.65
CA SER A 181 4.34 33.20 16.22
C SER A 181 4.23 32.58 17.62
N ALA A 182 3.34 33.11 18.47
CA ALA A 182 3.10 32.53 19.80
C ALA A 182 2.54 31.10 19.72
N ALA A 183 1.58 30.85 18.82
CA ALA A 183 1.05 29.51 18.60
C ALA A 183 2.11 28.55 18.04
N ARG A 184 2.92 28.96 17.06
CA ARG A 184 4.05 28.17 16.57
C ARG A 184 5.04 27.84 17.68
N ALA A 185 5.38 28.81 18.53
CA ALA A 185 6.23 28.56 19.69
C ALA A 185 5.60 27.60 20.70
N GLN A 186 4.28 27.65 20.89
CA GLN A 186 3.57 26.69 21.73
C GLN A 186 3.56 25.29 21.13
N VAL A 187 3.28 25.17 19.82
CA VAL A 187 3.38 23.90 19.08
C VAL A 187 4.79 23.35 19.15
N ALA A 188 5.83 24.18 18.95
CA ALA A 188 7.23 23.78 19.04
C ALA A 188 7.69 23.44 20.48
N ARG A 189 7.02 23.95 21.52
CA ARG A 189 7.29 23.55 22.92
C ARG A 189 6.55 22.27 23.31
N ALA A 190 5.36 22.07 22.75
CA ALA A 190 4.61 20.83 22.86
C ALA A 190 5.21 19.72 21.96
N TYR A 191 5.96 20.12 20.94
CA TYR A 191 6.77 19.26 20.10
C TYR A 191 7.83 18.60 20.97
N ASP A 192 7.66 17.31 21.19
CA ASP A 192 8.61 16.47 21.90
C ASP A 192 9.42 15.68 20.85
N PRO A 193 10.66 16.07 20.54
CA PRO A 193 11.50 15.35 19.59
C PRO A 193 11.76 13.91 20.04
N LEU A 194 11.72 13.64 21.35
CA LEU A 194 11.83 12.29 21.88
C LEU A 194 10.56 11.49 21.62
N LEU A 195 9.38 12.13 21.59
CA LEU A 195 8.14 11.47 21.19
C LEU A 195 8.21 11.07 19.71
N ASP A 196 8.64 11.94 18.80
CA ASP A 196 8.79 11.60 17.37
C ASP A 196 9.82 10.49 17.13
N LEU A 197 10.99 10.58 17.76
CA LEU A 197 12.01 9.52 17.71
C LEU A 197 11.52 8.20 18.34
N ARG A 198 10.55 8.26 19.26
CA ARG A 198 9.91 7.08 19.88
C ARG A 198 8.63 6.63 19.18
N SER A 199 8.03 7.47 18.34
CA SER A 199 6.79 7.19 17.63
C SER A 199 7.00 6.12 16.56
N CYS A 200 8.22 6.01 16.04
CA CYS A 200 8.62 5.01 15.07
C CYS A 200 9.71 4.08 15.63
N ASP A 201 9.34 2.85 15.98
CA ASP A 201 10.29 1.83 16.42
C ASP A 201 11.00 1.21 15.21
N LEU A 202 12.09 1.86 14.77
CA LEU A 202 12.88 1.43 13.61
C LEU A 202 13.44 0.01 13.76
N ALA A 203 13.76 -0.40 14.99
CA ALA A 203 14.24 -1.76 15.26
C ALA A 203 13.13 -2.79 15.06
N ALA A 204 11.92 -2.50 15.54
CA ALA A 204 10.74 -3.34 15.30
C ALA A 204 10.38 -3.39 13.81
N LEU A 205 10.44 -2.26 13.08
CA LEU A 205 10.21 -2.22 11.63
C LEU A 205 11.24 -3.03 10.86
N ARG A 206 12.52 -2.93 11.21
CA ARG A 206 13.57 -3.76 10.61
C ARG A 206 13.33 -5.24 10.89
N SER A 207 13.00 -5.60 12.13
CA SER A 207 12.69 -6.99 12.48
C SER A 207 11.48 -7.52 11.71
N LEU A 208 10.45 -6.68 11.50
CA LEU A 208 9.30 -7.01 10.66
C LEU A 208 9.72 -7.26 9.21
N ALA A 209 10.54 -6.38 8.64
CA ALA A 209 11.06 -6.55 7.28
C ALA A 209 11.90 -7.82 7.14
N GLU A 210 12.77 -8.11 8.10
CA GLU A 210 13.59 -9.33 8.12
C GLU A 210 12.74 -10.61 8.21
N ARG A 211 11.67 -10.61 9.03
CA ARG A 211 10.69 -11.71 9.07
C ARG A 211 10.00 -11.88 7.72
N GLY A 212 9.46 -10.78 7.18
CA GLY A 212 8.80 -10.77 5.87
C GLY A 212 9.71 -11.31 4.77
N ALA A 213 10.96 -10.82 4.72
CA ALA A 213 11.96 -11.24 3.76
C ALA A 213 12.27 -12.74 3.86
N ARG A 214 12.42 -13.29 5.07
CA ARG A 214 12.61 -14.75 5.24
C ARG A 214 11.43 -15.55 4.72
N ARG A 215 10.21 -15.15 5.04
CA ARG A 215 8.98 -15.86 4.63
C ARG A 215 8.81 -15.89 3.12
N ILE A 216 9.14 -14.79 2.45
CA ILE A 216 9.05 -14.69 1.00
C ILE A 216 10.39 -14.94 0.30
N GLY A 217 11.44 -15.39 0.99
CA GLY A 217 12.77 -15.56 0.39
C GLY A 217 13.33 -14.31 -0.33
N ALA A 218 12.97 -13.11 0.11
CA ALA A 218 13.56 -11.87 -0.40
C ALA A 218 14.95 -11.65 0.20
N ARG A 219 15.85 -11.07 -0.59
CA ARG A 219 17.21 -10.75 -0.14
C ARG A 219 17.25 -9.32 0.40
N LEU A 220 17.70 -9.18 1.64
CA LEU A 220 18.00 -7.88 2.25
C LEU A 220 19.50 -7.60 2.17
N LEU A 221 19.87 -6.34 1.93
CA LEU A 221 21.25 -5.89 2.03
C LEU A 221 21.61 -5.75 3.52
N PRO A 222 22.75 -6.28 4.00
CA PRO A 222 23.12 -6.15 5.41
C PRO A 222 23.16 -4.70 5.91
N SER A 223 23.56 -3.78 5.02
CA SER A 223 23.69 -2.35 5.27
C SER A 223 22.39 -1.54 5.11
N SER A 224 21.27 -2.14 4.68
CA SER A 224 20.01 -1.39 4.55
C SER A 224 19.49 -1.03 5.94
N ASP A 225 18.96 0.18 6.07
CA ASP A 225 18.16 0.59 7.22
C ASP A 225 16.76 -0.03 7.19
N ALA A 226 15.90 0.35 8.14
CA ALA A 226 14.54 -0.20 8.23
C ALA A 226 13.68 0.13 7.00
N GLU A 227 13.82 1.34 6.44
CA GLU A 227 13.09 1.75 5.24
C GLU A 227 13.55 0.94 4.03
N GLY A 228 14.86 0.87 3.78
CA GLY A 228 15.42 0.10 2.68
C GLY A 228 15.06 -1.38 2.76
N ALA A 229 15.02 -1.94 3.98
CA ALA A 229 14.58 -3.32 4.18
C ALA A 229 13.09 -3.51 3.86
N LEU A 230 12.21 -2.59 4.30
CA LEU A 230 10.78 -2.63 3.98
C LEU A 230 10.53 -2.47 2.48
N ARG A 231 11.24 -1.55 1.82
CA ARG A 231 11.14 -1.34 0.37
C ARG A 231 11.54 -2.60 -0.39
N ALA A 232 12.62 -3.26 0.01
CA ALA A 232 13.05 -4.52 -0.61
C ALA A 232 12.00 -5.63 -0.47
N VAL A 233 11.35 -5.76 0.70
CA VAL A 233 10.24 -6.70 0.90
C VAL A 233 9.04 -6.34 0.03
N ALA A 234 8.65 -5.07 0.00
CA ALA A 234 7.54 -4.58 -0.80
C ALA A 234 7.76 -4.88 -2.28
N THR A 235 8.92 -4.51 -2.84
CA THR A 235 9.25 -4.80 -4.25
C THR A 235 9.25 -6.29 -4.55
N ALA A 236 9.76 -7.14 -3.64
CA ALA A 236 9.71 -8.58 -3.81
C ALA A 236 8.28 -9.14 -3.80
N LEU A 237 7.39 -8.57 -2.98
CA LEU A 237 5.97 -8.92 -2.96
C LEU A 237 5.27 -8.47 -4.25
N GLU A 238 5.49 -7.24 -4.69
CA GLU A 238 4.90 -6.69 -5.93
C GLU A 238 5.26 -7.57 -7.14
N MET A 239 6.55 -7.90 -7.31
CA MET A 239 7.01 -8.77 -8.40
C MET A 239 6.40 -10.18 -8.34
N ARG A 240 6.24 -10.74 -7.14
CA ARG A 240 5.63 -12.08 -6.96
C ARG A 240 4.14 -12.05 -7.24
N LEU A 241 3.45 -11.00 -6.78
CA LEU A 241 2.03 -10.81 -7.00
C LEU A 241 1.76 -10.69 -8.49
N GLU A 242 2.51 -9.83 -9.18
CA GLU A 242 2.45 -9.67 -10.63
C GLU A 242 2.65 -10.99 -11.37
N ALA A 243 3.74 -11.71 -11.09
CA ALA A 243 4.06 -12.96 -11.78
C ALA A 243 2.96 -14.02 -11.57
N VAL A 244 2.50 -14.21 -10.33
CA VAL A 244 1.48 -15.21 -10.00
C VAL A 244 0.12 -14.83 -10.58
N THR A 245 -0.28 -13.56 -10.47
CA THR A 245 -1.55 -13.09 -11.03
C THR A 245 -1.59 -13.22 -12.54
N ILE A 246 -0.54 -12.81 -13.26
CA ILE A 246 -0.46 -12.92 -14.72
C ILE A 246 -0.52 -14.39 -15.17
N GLU A 247 0.27 -15.26 -14.54
CA GLU A 247 0.27 -16.69 -14.88
C GLU A 247 -1.09 -17.32 -14.61
N THR A 248 -1.73 -16.97 -13.49
CA THR A 248 -3.06 -17.47 -13.13
C THR A 248 -4.12 -16.96 -14.11
N ALA A 249 -4.10 -15.68 -14.45
CA ALA A 249 -5.01 -15.07 -15.41
C ALA A 249 -4.94 -15.78 -16.77
N LYS A 250 -3.73 -16.05 -17.28
CA LYS A 250 -3.51 -16.82 -18.51
C LYS A 250 -4.07 -18.24 -18.43
N ARG A 251 -3.94 -18.91 -17.27
CA ARG A 251 -4.50 -20.26 -17.07
C ARG A 251 -6.02 -20.27 -17.08
N VAL A 252 -6.63 -19.25 -16.49
CA VAL A 252 -8.08 -19.03 -16.49
C VAL A 252 -8.59 -18.60 -17.89
N GLY A 253 -7.71 -18.14 -18.77
CA GLY A 253 -8.05 -17.74 -20.14
C GLY A 253 -8.38 -16.25 -20.29
N LEU A 254 -7.97 -15.42 -19.32
CA LEU A 254 -8.00 -13.97 -19.48
C LEU A 254 -6.89 -13.55 -20.44
N ALA A 255 -7.20 -12.62 -21.33
CA ALA A 255 -6.19 -11.97 -22.16
C ALA A 255 -5.41 -10.97 -21.29
N VAL A 256 -4.08 -11.09 -21.32
CA VAL A 256 -3.17 -10.25 -20.53
C VAL A 256 -2.24 -9.53 -21.48
N ASP A 257 -2.19 -8.20 -21.36
CA ASP A 257 -1.21 -7.38 -22.07
C ASP A 257 -0.31 -6.64 -21.07
N VAL A 258 0.99 -6.68 -21.35
CA VAL A 258 2.08 -6.11 -20.56
C VAL A 258 3.02 -5.23 -21.39
N ASP A 259 2.88 -5.23 -22.73
CA ASP A 259 3.88 -4.64 -23.62
C ASP A 259 3.29 -3.84 -24.80
N VAL A 260 2.10 -4.19 -25.32
CA VAL A 260 1.62 -3.67 -26.61
C VAL A 260 0.76 -2.43 -26.43
N ASP A 261 -0.33 -2.55 -25.68
CA ASP A 261 -1.33 -1.50 -25.47
C ASP A 261 -1.26 -0.92 -24.04
N VAL A 262 -0.11 -1.08 -23.37
CA VAL A 262 0.11 -0.62 -21.99
C VAL A 262 1.47 0.06 -21.80
N MET A 263 1.55 0.98 -20.85
CA MET A 263 2.79 1.68 -20.48
C MET A 263 3.76 0.74 -19.73
N PRO A 264 5.07 1.04 -19.70
CA PRO A 264 6.01 0.29 -18.87
C PRO A 264 5.59 0.25 -17.39
N GLY A 265 5.39 -0.96 -16.86
CA GLY A 265 4.93 -1.18 -15.48
C GLY A 265 3.41 -1.21 -15.30
N GLN A 266 2.65 -1.14 -16.40
CA GLN A 266 1.21 -1.33 -16.44
C GLN A 266 0.86 -2.71 -17.00
N VAL A 267 -0.29 -3.24 -16.56
CA VAL A 267 -0.83 -4.52 -17.00
C VAL A 267 -2.30 -4.35 -17.29
N SER A 268 -2.77 -4.91 -18.40
CA SER A 268 -4.20 -5.02 -18.70
C SER A 268 -4.68 -6.47 -18.62
N PHE A 269 -5.87 -6.66 -18.09
CA PHE A 269 -6.60 -7.92 -18.06
C PHE A 269 -7.93 -7.73 -18.76
N SER A 270 -8.23 -8.52 -19.77
CA SER A 270 -9.51 -8.49 -20.47
C SER A 270 -10.14 -9.87 -20.55
N VAL A 271 -11.47 -9.89 -20.45
CA VAL A 271 -12.25 -11.10 -20.71
C VAL A 271 -12.26 -11.32 -22.22
N GLY A 272 -11.73 -12.46 -22.65
CA GLY A 272 -11.60 -12.82 -24.06
C GLY A 272 -12.31 -14.13 -24.39
N PRO A 273 -12.37 -14.51 -25.68
CA PRO A 273 -13.03 -15.75 -26.12
C PRO A 273 -12.35 -17.04 -25.62
N GLU A 274 -11.13 -16.95 -25.08
CA GLU A 274 -10.37 -18.09 -24.56
C GLU A 274 -10.65 -18.40 -23.07
N LEU A 275 -11.61 -17.69 -22.45
CA LEU A 275 -11.97 -17.89 -21.05
C LEU A 275 -12.37 -19.36 -20.79
N LYS A 276 -11.72 -19.97 -19.79
CA LYS A 276 -11.87 -21.40 -19.46
C LYS A 276 -12.73 -21.66 -18.22
N VAL A 277 -13.21 -20.60 -17.58
CA VAL A 277 -14.02 -20.68 -16.36
C VAL A 277 -15.32 -19.92 -16.54
N ASP A 278 -16.39 -20.42 -15.93
CA ASP A 278 -17.70 -19.77 -15.99
C ASP A 278 -17.83 -18.60 -15.01
N ALA A 279 -17.06 -18.61 -13.91
CA ALA A 279 -17.12 -17.60 -12.87
C ALA A 279 -15.79 -17.49 -12.10
N LEU A 280 -15.52 -16.29 -11.59
CA LEU A 280 -14.50 -16.01 -10.59
C LEU A 280 -15.17 -15.39 -9.35
N ALA A 281 -14.98 -15.99 -8.18
CA ALA A 281 -15.65 -15.53 -6.97
C ALA A 281 -15.23 -14.09 -6.62
N GLY A 282 -16.20 -13.18 -6.50
CA GLY A 282 -15.94 -11.78 -6.18
C GLY A 282 -15.43 -10.93 -7.36
N PHE A 283 -15.39 -11.48 -8.58
CA PHE A 283 -15.02 -10.75 -9.79
C PHE A 283 -16.02 -11.02 -10.94
N ASP A 284 -16.64 -9.97 -11.45
CA ASP A 284 -17.63 -10.06 -12.52
C ASP A 284 -16.97 -10.26 -13.89
N LEU A 285 -17.23 -11.40 -14.51
CA LEU A 285 -16.73 -11.78 -15.85
C LEU A 285 -17.72 -11.45 -16.98
N SER A 286 -18.94 -10.99 -16.67
CA SER A 286 -20.01 -10.80 -17.66
C SER A 286 -19.89 -9.52 -18.49
N GLN A 287 -19.06 -8.59 -18.03
CA GLN A 287 -18.77 -7.35 -18.74
C GLN A 287 -17.51 -7.61 -19.56
N ASP A 288 -17.50 -7.33 -20.86
CA ASP A 288 -16.29 -7.24 -21.72
C ASP A 288 -15.37 -6.12 -21.22
N ARG A 289 -14.92 -6.24 -19.97
CA ARG A 289 -14.24 -5.22 -19.20
C ARG A 289 -12.76 -5.48 -19.34
N THR A 290 -12.06 -4.47 -19.84
CA THR A 290 -10.61 -4.40 -19.71
C THR A 290 -10.32 -3.68 -18.40
N VAL A 291 -9.60 -4.36 -17.52
CA VAL A 291 -9.09 -3.80 -16.27
C VAL A 291 -7.64 -3.47 -16.46
N ILE A 292 -7.28 -2.20 -16.29
CA ILE A 292 -5.93 -1.70 -16.52
C ILE A 292 -5.39 -1.15 -15.21
N GLY A 293 -4.20 -1.59 -14.83
CA GLY A 293 -3.63 -1.31 -13.52
C GLY A 293 -2.14 -1.53 -13.44
N SER A 294 -1.60 -1.44 -12.24
CA SER A 294 -0.21 -1.78 -11.94
C SER A 294 -0.10 -2.51 -10.60
N PHE A 295 0.85 -3.44 -10.53
CA PHE A 295 1.26 -4.07 -9.27
C PHE A 295 2.27 -3.19 -8.50
N ARG A 296 2.85 -2.19 -9.16
CA ARG A 296 3.89 -1.33 -8.58
C ARG A 296 3.24 -0.13 -7.92
N ARG A 297 3.37 -0.01 -6.60
CA ARG A 297 2.74 1.08 -5.84
C ARG A 297 3.18 2.46 -6.33
N GLU A 298 4.45 2.63 -6.65
CA GLU A 298 4.98 3.91 -7.15
C GLU A 298 4.28 4.36 -8.43
N PHE A 299 3.93 3.42 -9.31
CA PHE A 299 3.17 3.71 -10.52
C PHE A 299 1.69 3.99 -10.22
N ALA A 300 1.06 3.20 -9.34
CA ALA A 300 -0.35 3.37 -8.99
C ALA A 300 -0.65 4.66 -8.22
N VAL A 301 0.27 5.11 -7.36
CA VAL A 301 0.17 6.42 -6.68
C VAL A 301 0.27 7.56 -7.70
N GLN A 302 1.09 7.37 -8.72
CA GLN A 302 1.14 8.33 -9.82
C GLN A 302 -0.16 8.25 -10.61
N HIS A 303 -0.63 7.07 -11.03
CA HIS A 303 -1.80 6.90 -11.90
C HIS A 303 -3.03 6.44 -11.11
N GLU A 304 -3.63 7.36 -10.35
CA GLU A 304 -4.86 7.10 -9.57
C GLU A 304 -6.05 6.66 -10.44
N GLU A 305 -6.01 6.92 -11.75
CA GLU A 305 -6.98 6.45 -12.73
C GLU A 305 -6.89 4.94 -13.05
N HIS A 306 -5.80 4.29 -12.66
CA HIS A 306 -5.55 2.87 -12.92
C HIS A 306 -5.69 2.04 -11.64
N ASP A 307 -6.06 0.78 -11.79
CA ASP A 307 -6.21 -0.11 -10.64
C ASP A 307 -4.86 -0.41 -9.98
N SER A 308 -4.83 -0.35 -8.65
CA SER A 308 -3.70 -0.85 -7.87
C SER A 308 -3.91 -2.34 -7.62
N PHE A 309 -3.21 -3.20 -8.35
CA PHE A 309 -3.27 -4.65 -8.18
C PHE A 309 -2.48 -5.11 -6.95
N ALA A 310 -3.00 -4.78 -5.76
CA ALA A 310 -2.48 -5.21 -4.47
C ALA A 310 -3.38 -6.27 -3.83
N THR A 311 -2.95 -6.84 -2.71
CA THR A 311 -3.82 -7.69 -1.87
C THR A 311 -5.08 -6.93 -1.47
N GLY A 312 -6.24 -7.57 -1.60
CA GLY A 312 -7.57 -6.96 -1.43
C GLY A 312 -8.20 -6.47 -2.74
N HIS A 313 -7.46 -6.40 -3.84
CA HIS A 313 -8.04 -6.09 -5.15
C HIS A 313 -8.93 -7.25 -5.63
N PRO A 314 -10.18 -7.02 -6.08
CA PRO A 314 -11.13 -8.10 -6.40
C PRO A 314 -10.60 -9.13 -7.40
N LEU A 315 -9.96 -8.68 -8.50
CA LEU A 315 -9.37 -9.59 -9.50
C LEU A 315 -8.24 -10.44 -8.91
N VAL A 316 -7.38 -9.83 -8.09
CA VAL A 316 -6.22 -10.51 -7.49
C VAL A 316 -6.71 -11.58 -6.51
N GLU A 317 -7.64 -11.21 -5.62
CA GLU A 317 -8.23 -12.13 -4.65
C GLU A 317 -8.98 -13.27 -5.36
N ALA A 318 -9.73 -12.98 -6.42
CA ALA A 318 -10.48 -13.99 -7.15
C ALA A 318 -9.57 -15.01 -7.87
N LEU A 319 -8.48 -14.55 -8.49
CA LEU A 319 -7.50 -15.42 -9.13
C LEU A 319 -6.73 -16.26 -8.10
N PHE A 320 -6.32 -15.65 -6.98
CA PHE A 320 -5.65 -16.40 -5.90
C PHE A 320 -6.58 -17.42 -5.25
N ALA A 321 -7.85 -17.07 -5.02
CA ALA A 321 -8.86 -18.01 -4.51
C ALA A 321 -9.06 -19.17 -5.50
N TRP A 322 -9.11 -18.91 -6.80
CA TRP A 322 -9.23 -19.98 -7.81
C TRP A 322 -8.06 -20.97 -7.76
N VAL A 323 -6.82 -20.49 -7.60
CA VAL A 323 -5.66 -21.39 -7.44
C VAL A 323 -5.71 -22.13 -6.10
N ARG A 324 -6.02 -21.40 -5.02
CA ARG A 324 -6.03 -21.95 -3.66
C ARG A 324 -7.14 -22.97 -3.46
N ASP A 325 -8.30 -22.80 -4.08
CA ASP A 325 -9.46 -23.67 -3.86
C ASP A 325 -9.56 -24.74 -4.97
N GLY A 326 -8.75 -24.61 -6.03
CA GLY A 326 -8.69 -25.54 -7.15
C GLY A 326 -7.81 -26.78 -6.93
N GLU A 327 -7.79 -27.65 -7.95
CA GLU A 327 -7.06 -28.92 -7.95
C GLU A 327 -5.64 -28.82 -8.56
N LEU A 328 -5.29 -27.68 -9.14
CA LEU A 328 -4.01 -27.50 -9.82
C LEU A 328 -2.85 -27.52 -8.83
N GLY A 329 -1.84 -28.34 -9.13
CA GLY A 329 -0.62 -28.43 -8.33
C GLY A 329 -0.75 -29.22 -7.02
N ARG A 330 -1.92 -29.82 -6.73
CA ARG A 330 -2.16 -30.66 -5.54
C ARG A 330 -1.36 -31.94 -5.54
N ALA A 331 -1.21 -32.57 -6.69
CA ALA A 331 -0.48 -33.83 -6.87
C ALA A 331 0.44 -33.74 -8.07
N MET A 332 1.66 -34.28 -7.93
CA MET A 332 2.65 -34.32 -9.02
C MET A 332 3.48 -35.61 -8.96
N VAL A 333 3.85 -36.13 -10.13
CA VAL A 333 4.91 -37.14 -10.26
C VAL A 333 6.03 -36.56 -11.10
N ALA A 334 7.23 -36.53 -10.55
CA ALA A 334 8.39 -35.91 -11.17
C ALA A 334 9.66 -36.75 -10.98
N ARG A 335 10.69 -36.41 -11.74
CA ARG A 335 12.05 -36.91 -11.56
C ARG A 335 12.96 -35.73 -11.22
N ALA A 336 13.84 -35.92 -10.26
CA ALA A 336 14.85 -34.97 -9.84
C ALA A 336 16.22 -35.65 -9.78
N HIS A 337 17.25 -34.93 -10.22
CA HIS A 337 18.64 -35.36 -9.98
C HIS A 337 19.11 -34.77 -8.66
N VAL A 338 19.45 -35.63 -7.70
CA VAL A 338 19.86 -35.22 -6.35
C VAL A 338 21.18 -35.88 -5.96
N ARG A 339 21.99 -35.21 -5.15
CA ARG A 339 23.33 -35.70 -4.82
C ARG A 339 23.25 -36.78 -3.75
N GLY A 340 23.78 -37.97 -4.07
CA GLY A 340 24.01 -39.05 -3.10
C GLY A 340 22.74 -39.78 -2.65
N LEU A 341 21.60 -39.53 -3.29
CA LEU A 341 20.33 -40.18 -2.99
C LEU A 341 19.75 -40.79 -4.27
N SER A 342 19.18 -41.97 -4.16
CA SER A 342 18.50 -42.67 -5.26
C SER A 342 17.22 -43.34 -4.75
N GLY A 343 16.31 -43.66 -5.66
CA GLY A 343 15.04 -44.31 -5.34
C GLY A 343 13.85 -43.38 -5.53
N ALA A 344 12.91 -43.40 -4.58
CA ALA A 344 11.72 -42.55 -4.61
C ALA A 344 11.60 -41.74 -3.32
N ALA A 345 10.98 -40.58 -3.42
CA ALA A 345 10.65 -39.75 -2.27
C ALA A 345 9.25 -39.14 -2.43
N LEU A 346 8.58 -38.95 -1.30
CA LEU A 346 7.35 -38.19 -1.18
C LEU A 346 7.68 -36.84 -0.56
N ASP A 347 7.42 -35.76 -1.30
CA ASP A 347 7.52 -34.38 -0.81
C ASP A 347 6.11 -33.85 -0.53
N ALA A 348 5.72 -33.85 0.74
CA ALA A 348 4.40 -33.42 1.20
C ALA A 348 4.47 -32.01 1.82
N ARG A 349 3.50 -31.17 1.49
CA ARG A 349 3.36 -29.80 2.00
C ARG A 349 2.03 -29.66 2.69
N PHE A 350 2.07 -29.25 3.95
CA PHE A 350 0.90 -29.10 4.80
C PHE A 350 0.70 -27.62 5.12
N LEU A 351 -0.46 -27.08 4.79
CA LEU A 351 -0.85 -25.72 5.15
C LEU A 351 -1.26 -25.69 6.62
N VAL A 352 -0.72 -24.72 7.37
CA VAL A 352 -1.17 -24.44 8.74
C VAL A 352 -2.42 -23.58 8.66
N THR A 353 -3.56 -24.13 9.04
CA THR A 353 -4.83 -23.41 9.13
C THR A 353 -5.14 -23.05 10.57
N LEU A 354 -5.68 -21.84 10.76
CA LEU A 354 -6.16 -21.35 12.06
C LEU A 354 -7.69 -21.31 12.06
N PRO A 355 -8.34 -21.34 13.24
CA PRO A 355 -9.79 -21.25 13.33
C PRO A 355 -10.36 -20.04 12.58
N GLU A 356 -11.45 -20.26 11.87
CA GLU A 356 -12.11 -19.20 11.12
C GLU A 356 -12.60 -18.08 12.06
N PRO A 357 -12.49 -16.82 11.63
CA PRO A 357 -13.03 -15.69 12.38
C PRO A 357 -14.56 -15.79 12.48
N ALA A 358 -15.11 -15.51 13.65
CA ALA A 358 -16.56 -15.25 13.76
C ALA A 358 -16.97 -13.93 13.07
N ASP A 359 -16.06 -12.94 13.03
CA ASP A 359 -16.26 -11.65 12.38
C ASP A 359 -15.33 -11.52 11.16
N LEU A 360 -15.93 -11.51 9.97
CA LEU A 360 -15.23 -11.39 8.70
C LEU A 360 -15.11 -9.94 8.22
N ALA A 361 -15.70 -8.97 8.92
CA ALA A 361 -15.72 -7.57 8.49
C ALA A 361 -14.31 -6.99 8.32
N GLN A 362 -14.20 -6.02 7.42
CA GLN A 362 -12.96 -5.30 7.18
C GLN A 362 -12.60 -4.48 8.43
N GLY A 363 -11.36 -4.63 8.92
CA GLY A 363 -10.91 -3.98 10.15
C GLY A 363 -11.31 -4.69 11.46
N ALA A 364 -12.08 -5.79 11.39
CA ALA A 364 -12.40 -6.60 12.55
C ALA A 364 -11.11 -7.09 13.25
N ARG A 365 -11.07 -6.93 14.58
CA ARG A 365 -9.96 -7.41 15.41
C ARG A 365 -10.10 -8.91 15.63
N VAL A 366 -9.67 -9.68 14.65
CA VAL A 366 -9.76 -11.13 14.68
C VAL A 366 -8.52 -11.75 15.34
N PRO A 367 -8.68 -12.59 16.38
CA PRO A 367 -7.57 -13.28 17.03
C PRO A 367 -6.72 -14.14 16.09
N SER A 368 -7.34 -14.98 15.24
CA SER A 368 -6.62 -15.86 14.31
C SER A 368 -5.83 -15.08 13.25
N ARG A 369 -6.35 -13.96 12.73
CA ARG A 369 -5.60 -13.08 11.79
C ARG A 369 -4.37 -12.44 12.46
N ARG A 370 -4.46 -12.11 13.75
CA ARG A 370 -3.31 -11.60 14.52
C ARG A 370 -2.30 -12.71 14.77
N ALA A 371 -2.76 -13.87 15.23
CA ALA A 371 -1.93 -15.05 15.47
C ALA A 371 -1.14 -15.48 14.23
N ALA A 372 -1.76 -15.44 13.04
CA ALA A 372 -1.12 -15.78 11.77
C ALA A 372 0.15 -14.95 11.49
N ARG A 373 0.25 -13.71 12.02
CA ARG A 373 1.43 -12.87 11.87
C ARG A 373 2.67 -13.46 12.53
N HIS A 374 2.50 -14.34 13.51
CA HIS A 374 3.59 -14.99 14.25
C HIS A 374 3.94 -16.38 13.72
N LEU A 375 3.19 -16.91 12.74
CA LEU A 375 3.55 -18.14 12.05
C LEU A 375 4.66 -17.86 11.03
N GLU A 376 5.91 -18.19 11.39
CA GLU A 376 7.05 -18.04 10.48
C GLU A 376 7.01 -19.01 9.30
N GLN A 377 6.40 -20.18 9.49
CA GLN A 377 6.29 -21.22 8.48
C GLN A 377 4.82 -21.64 8.33
N PRO A 378 4.04 -20.91 7.50
CA PRO A 378 2.63 -21.26 7.27
C PRO A 378 2.47 -22.54 6.43
N LEU A 379 3.51 -22.97 5.72
CA LEU A 379 3.54 -24.21 4.96
C LEU A 379 4.62 -25.13 5.52
N VAL A 380 4.20 -26.22 6.17
CA VAL A 380 5.08 -27.24 6.74
C VAL A 380 5.41 -28.25 5.65
N ARG A 381 6.67 -28.28 5.23
CA ARG A 381 7.15 -29.24 4.24
C ARG A 381 7.84 -30.43 4.92
N VAL A 382 7.53 -31.62 4.46
CA VAL A 382 8.14 -32.87 4.92
C VAL A 382 8.47 -33.74 3.72
N ALA A 383 9.77 -34.01 3.54
CA ALA A 383 10.25 -34.96 2.55
C ALA A 383 10.52 -36.31 3.20
N VAL A 384 10.00 -37.36 2.59
CA VAL A 384 10.08 -38.74 3.08
C VAL A 384 10.67 -39.61 1.99
N ARG A 385 11.74 -40.33 2.28
CA ARG A 385 12.33 -41.30 1.36
C ARG A 385 11.58 -42.63 1.47
N LEU A 386 11.26 -43.20 0.31
CA LEU A 386 10.64 -44.51 0.14
C LEU A 386 11.72 -45.48 -0.34
N ASP A 387 12.04 -46.50 0.45
CA ASP A 387 12.91 -47.57 -0.02
C ASP A 387 12.13 -48.62 -0.83
N GLY A 388 12.84 -49.35 -1.70
CA GLY A 388 12.24 -50.38 -2.55
C GLY A 388 11.74 -51.63 -1.80
N ARG A 389 11.81 -51.65 -0.47
CA ARG A 389 11.35 -52.73 0.42
C ARG A 389 10.21 -52.28 1.36
N GLY A 390 9.68 -51.06 1.18
CA GLY A 390 8.58 -50.50 1.97
C GLY A 390 8.98 -49.76 3.24
N GLY A 391 10.28 -49.57 3.51
CA GLY A 391 10.77 -48.71 4.57
C GLY A 391 10.66 -47.23 4.22
N VAL A 392 10.25 -46.45 5.21
CA VAL A 392 9.87 -45.05 5.08
C VAL A 392 10.66 -44.23 6.10
N ARG A 393 11.34 -43.17 5.66
CA ARG A 393 12.13 -42.31 6.56
C ARG A 393 12.07 -40.84 6.16
N VAL A 394 11.85 -39.96 7.12
CA VAL A 394 11.96 -38.51 6.93
C VAL A 394 13.41 -38.14 6.60
N GLU A 395 13.59 -37.31 5.57
CA GLU A 395 14.89 -36.87 5.07
C GLU A 395 14.90 -35.34 4.86
N ASP A 396 15.29 -34.59 5.89
CA ASP A 396 15.25 -33.12 5.83
C ASP A 396 16.20 -32.53 4.79
N ALA A 397 17.38 -33.13 4.61
CA ALA A 397 18.37 -32.68 3.64
C ALA A 397 17.87 -32.76 2.19
N LEU A 398 16.83 -33.56 1.93
CA LEU A 398 16.24 -33.71 0.60
C LEU A 398 15.42 -32.47 0.20
N THR A 399 14.76 -31.79 1.15
CA THR A 399 13.91 -30.62 0.85
C THR A 399 14.69 -29.52 0.13
N ALA A 400 15.86 -29.14 0.65
CA ALA A 400 16.73 -28.12 0.05
C ALA A 400 17.31 -28.54 -1.32
N GLN A 401 17.59 -29.82 -1.51
CA GLN A 401 18.02 -30.33 -2.82
C GLN A 401 16.89 -30.29 -3.85
N LEU A 402 15.66 -30.62 -3.44
CA LEU A 402 14.50 -30.54 -4.33
C LEU A 402 14.16 -29.11 -4.74
N ASP A 403 14.41 -28.11 -3.89
CA ASP A 403 14.23 -26.69 -4.25
C ASP A 403 15.17 -26.20 -5.34
N SER A 404 16.38 -26.77 -5.39
CA SER A 404 17.40 -26.42 -6.38
C SER A 404 17.40 -27.35 -7.60
N ALA A 405 16.70 -28.48 -7.51
CA ALA A 405 16.63 -29.47 -8.57
C ALA A 405 15.65 -29.04 -9.68
N LYS A 406 16.04 -29.27 -10.93
CA LYS A 406 15.10 -29.23 -12.05
C LYS A 406 14.23 -30.47 -12.01
N LEU A 407 12.93 -30.27 -11.90
CA LEU A 407 11.93 -31.33 -11.95
C LEU A 407 11.50 -31.58 -13.39
N SER A 408 11.54 -32.84 -13.82
CA SER A 408 10.97 -33.28 -15.10
C SER A 408 9.75 -34.16 -14.84
N ALA A 409 8.64 -33.89 -15.52
CA ALA A 409 7.43 -34.69 -15.41
C ALA A 409 7.71 -36.15 -15.79
N VAL A 410 7.17 -37.08 -15.01
CA VAL A 410 7.23 -38.52 -15.32
C VAL A 410 5.84 -38.98 -15.72
N PRO A 411 5.65 -39.57 -16.92
CA PRO A 411 4.35 -40.07 -17.33
C PRO A 411 3.92 -41.22 -16.42
N ALA A 412 2.60 -41.32 -16.20
CA ALA A 412 2.04 -42.41 -15.42
C ALA A 412 2.33 -43.76 -16.13
N PRO A 413 2.75 -44.81 -15.40
CA PRO A 413 2.96 -46.12 -15.99
C PRO A 413 1.64 -46.72 -16.48
N GLU A 414 1.66 -47.39 -17.64
CA GLU A 414 0.51 -48.17 -18.13
C GLU A 414 0.15 -49.27 -17.12
N GLY A 415 -1.09 -49.28 -16.64
CA GLY A 415 -1.57 -50.22 -15.60
C GLY A 415 -1.45 -49.73 -14.16
N GLY A 416 -0.95 -48.52 -13.93
CA GLY A 416 -0.85 -47.93 -12.59
C GLY A 416 0.36 -48.41 -11.78
N PRO A 417 0.61 -47.80 -10.61
CA PRO A 417 1.71 -48.23 -9.75
C PRO A 417 1.45 -49.64 -9.18
N PRO A 418 2.51 -50.45 -8.96
CA PRO A 418 2.36 -51.71 -8.22
C PRO A 418 1.72 -51.49 -6.85
N ALA A 419 0.86 -52.42 -6.40
CA ALA A 419 0.15 -52.30 -5.12
C ALA A 419 1.09 -52.07 -3.91
N ALA A 420 2.25 -52.74 -3.88
CA ALA A 420 3.26 -52.52 -2.84
C ALA A 420 3.83 -51.09 -2.84
N PHE A 421 3.91 -50.45 -4.01
CA PHE A 421 4.37 -49.07 -4.12
C PHE A 421 3.28 -48.07 -3.68
N ALA A 422 2.01 -48.33 -4.01
CA ALA A 422 0.89 -47.55 -3.49
C ALA A 422 0.83 -47.60 -1.95
N GLN A 423 0.99 -48.78 -1.36
CA GLN A 423 1.04 -48.96 0.09
C GLN A 423 2.24 -48.23 0.73
N ALA A 424 3.40 -48.21 0.05
CA ALA A 424 4.56 -47.44 0.51
C ALA A 424 4.30 -45.93 0.50
N ILE A 425 3.54 -45.41 -0.49
CA ILE A 425 3.14 -44.00 -0.55
C ILE A 425 2.19 -43.66 0.60
N GLU A 426 1.18 -44.50 0.87
CA GLU A 426 0.25 -44.30 1.99
C GLU A 426 0.98 -44.27 3.34
N THR A 427 1.88 -45.23 3.55
CA THR A 427 2.75 -45.27 4.74
C THR A 427 3.63 -44.03 4.81
N GLY A 428 4.19 -43.60 3.66
CA GLY A 428 4.96 -42.37 3.50
C GLY A 428 4.21 -41.14 3.93
N LEU A 429 2.95 -41.01 3.51
CA LEU A 429 2.10 -39.86 3.83
C LEU A 429 1.73 -39.83 5.31
N GLN A 430 1.46 -40.98 5.92
CA GLN A 430 1.22 -41.07 7.36
C GLN A 430 2.45 -40.62 8.17
N VAL A 431 3.64 -41.10 7.81
CA VAL A 431 4.90 -40.66 8.44
C VAL A 431 5.13 -39.16 8.23
N ALA A 432 4.84 -38.65 7.03
CA ALA A 432 4.94 -37.22 6.73
C ALA A 432 3.99 -36.39 7.61
N GLN A 433 2.74 -36.85 7.78
CA GLN A 433 1.73 -36.18 8.60
C GLN A 433 2.10 -36.17 10.09
N GLU A 434 2.59 -37.28 10.64
CA GLU A 434 3.06 -37.35 12.03
C GLU A 434 4.25 -36.41 12.28
N GLU A 435 5.19 -36.36 11.35
CA GLU A 435 6.31 -35.42 11.41
C GLU A 435 5.86 -33.97 11.25
N ALA A 436 4.93 -33.69 10.34
CA ALA A 436 4.37 -32.36 10.19
C ALA A 436 3.65 -31.91 11.47
N GLN A 437 2.92 -32.79 12.15
CA GLN A 437 2.31 -32.49 13.45
C GLN A 437 3.35 -32.20 14.54
N ARG A 438 4.50 -32.90 14.55
CA ARG A 438 5.62 -32.56 15.44
C ARG A 438 6.14 -31.15 15.17
N ARG A 439 6.32 -30.79 13.90
CA ARG A 439 6.77 -29.44 13.49
C ARG A 439 5.74 -28.37 13.85
N LEU A 440 4.45 -28.62 13.62
CA LEU A 440 3.37 -27.68 13.97
C LEU A 440 3.42 -27.31 15.45
N ARG A 441 3.59 -28.29 16.36
CA ARG A 441 3.69 -28.00 17.80
C ARG A 441 4.82 -27.03 18.11
N ARG A 442 5.99 -27.25 17.50
CA ARG A 442 7.14 -26.34 17.66
C ARG A 442 6.84 -24.95 17.10
N ILE A 443 6.26 -24.86 15.91
CA ILE A 443 5.89 -23.59 15.27
C ILE A 443 4.88 -22.82 16.14
N VAL A 444 3.90 -23.50 16.72
CA VAL A 444 2.90 -22.90 17.63
C VAL A 444 3.56 -22.35 18.89
N GLU A 445 4.45 -23.11 19.52
CA GLU A 445 5.17 -22.65 20.72
C GLU A 445 6.08 -21.44 20.43
N GLU A 446 6.82 -21.47 19.31
CA GLU A 446 7.63 -20.33 18.86
C GLU A 446 6.75 -19.10 18.57
N ALA A 447 5.59 -19.28 17.93
CA ALA A 447 4.63 -18.21 17.66
C ALA A 447 4.04 -17.61 18.95
N LYS A 448 3.65 -18.44 19.91
CA LYS A 448 3.16 -17.99 21.24
C LYS A 448 4.21 -17.21 22.01
N SER A 449 5.46 -17.66 21.98
CA SER A 449 6.58 -16.92 22.59
C SER A 449 6.75 -15.54 21.94
N GLY A 450 6.62 -15.46 20.61
CA GLY A 450 6.62 -14.20 19.87
C GLY A 450 5.48 -13.26 20.28
N ILE A 451 4.26 -13.78 20.44
CA ILE A 451 3.10 -13.00 20.90
C ILE A 451 3.34 -12.47 22.32
N ALA A 452 3.85 -13.29 23.23
CA ALA A 452 4.13 -12.88 24.61
C ALA A 452 5.18 -11.75 24.67
N ALA A 453 6.22 -11.82 23.84
CA ALA A 453 7.23 -10.75 23.74
C ALA A 453 6.62 -9.45 23.18
N GLU A 454 5.74 -9.54 22.17
CA GLU A 454 5.03 -8.38 21.63
C GLU A 454 4.08 -7.75 22.65
N GLN A 455 3.33 -8.57 23.39
CA GLN A 455 2.46 -8.13 24.48
C GLN A 455 3.26 -7.37 25.54
N GLU A 456 4.38 -7.92 26.01
CA GLU A 456 5.22 -7.26 27.02
C GLU A 456 5.75 -5.90 26.51
N ALA A 457 6.18 -5.83 25.25
CA ALA A 457 6.63 -4.58 24.63
C ALA A 457 5.49 -3.56 24.48
N ALA A 458 4.31 -3.99 24.02
CA ALA A 458 3.13 -3.15 23.83
C ALA A 458 2.61 -2.59 25.17
N THR A 459 2.45 -3.45 26.17
CA THR A 459 2.03 -3.07 27.53
C THR A 459 3.01 -2.08 28.16
N ARG A 460 4.33 -2.29 28.03
CA ARG A 460 5.34 -1.33 28.52
C ARG A 460 5.27 0.03 27.82
N ARG A 461 4.97 0.05 26.51
CA ARG A 461 4.79 1.32 25.77
C ARG A 461 3.52 2.03 26.23
N LEU A 462 2.40 1.31 26.30
CA LEU A 462 1.11 1.85 26.70
C LEU A 462 1.15 2.37 28.14
N ALA A 463 1.76 1.63 29.08
CA ALA A 463 1.90 2.06 30.46
C ALA A 463 2.72 3.36 30.59
N ARG A 464 3.81 3.50 29.82
CA ARG A 464 4.61 4.75 29.79
C ARG A 464 3.78 5.93 29.26
N TRP A 465 3.01 5.71 28.19
CA TRP A 465 2.14 6.74 27.62
C TRP A 465 1.04 7.15 28.60
N LEU A 466 0.36 6.17 29.22
CA LEU A 466 -0.71 6.43 30.20
C LEU A 466 -0.20 7.22 31.41
N ALA A 467 1.00 6.91 31.90
CA ALA A 467 1.64 7.65 32.99
C ALA A 467 1.87 9.13 32.66
N GLN A 468 2.01 9.47 31.39
CA GLN A 468 2.20 10.86 30.91
C GLN A 468 0.86 11.54 30.58
N SER A 469 -0.21 10.78 30.35
CA SER A 469 -1.42 11.27 29.66
C SER A 469 -2.52 11.83 30.57
N LYS A 470 -2.27 12.08 31.86
CA LYS A 470 -3.30 12.55 32.83
C LYS A 470 -4.61 11.73 32.82
N VAL A 471 -4.57 10.47 32.39
CA VAL A 471 -5.72 9.56 32.36
C VAL A 471 -5.96 9.02 33.77
N ASP A 472 -7.24 8.86 34.14
CA ASP A 472 -7.62 8.28 35.42
C ASP A 472 -7.11 6.84 35.58
N VAL A 473 -6.75 6.45 36.81
CA VAL A 473 -6.14 5.14 37.10
C VAL A 473 -7.04 3.97 36.70
N SER A 474 -8.36 4.10 36.85
CA SER A 474 -9.32 3.08 36.44
C SER A 474 -9.33 2.89 34.92
N ASP A 475 -9.28 3.98 34.16
CA ASP A 475 -9.25 3.92 32.70
C ASP A 475 -7.91 3.41 32.19
N ALA A 476 -6.80 3.84 32.79
CA ALA A 476 -5.48 3.33 32.48
C ALA A 476 -5.40 1.81 32.68
N ARG A 477 -5.95 1.30 33.78
CA ARG A 477 -6.02 -0.15 34.05
C ARG A 477 -6.87 -0.89 33.01
N ARG A 478 -8.06 -0.37 32.70
CA ARG A 478 -8.95 -0.94 31.68
C ARG A 478 -8.27 -1.02 30.31
N LEU A 479 -7.52 0.01 29.92
CA LEU A 479 -6.80 0.04 28.64
C LEU A 479 -5.65 -0.99 28.60
N LEU A 480 -4.92 -1.16 29.70
CA LEU A 480 -3.86 -2.17 29.81
C LEU A 480 -4.43 -3.60 29.78
N GLU A 481 -5.54 -3.85 30.49
CA GLU A 481 -6.24 -5.15 30.47
C GLU A 481 -6.80 -5.46 29.06
N ALA A 482 -7.37 -4.46 28.38
CA ALA A 482 -7.83 -4.61 27.01
C ALA A 482 -6.69 -4.91 26.03
N GLU A 483 -5.53 -4.27 26.19
CA GLU A 483 -4.35 -4.56 25.37
C GLU A 483 -3.85 -5.99 25.62
N ALA A 484 -3.69 -6.41 26.88
CA ALA A 484 -3.27 -7.76 27.23
C ALA A 484 -4.21 -8.83 26.65
N LYS A 485 -5.52 -8.62 26.78
CA LYS A 485 -6.55 -9.54 26.28
C LYS A 485 -6.42 -9.78 24.77
N ILE A 486 -6.06 -8.77 23.98
CA ILE A 486 -5.89 -8.92 22.52
C ILE A 486 -4.80 -9.94 22.18
N HIS A 487 -3.70 -9.94 22.94
CA HIS A 487 -2.59 -10.87 22.73
C HIS A 487 -2.90 -12.26 23.28
N GLU A 488 -3.58 -12.34 24.43
CA GLU A 488 -4.06 -13.60 25.00
C GLU A 488 -5.02 -14.32 24.05
N ASP A 489 -6.00 -13.60 23.48
CA ASP A 489 -6.96 -14.17 22.53
C ASP A 489 -6.21 -14.66 21.26
N ALA A 490 -5.19 -13.93 20.79
CA ALA A 490 -4.36 -14.36 19.66
C ALA A 490 -3.54 -15.62 19.97
N ALA A 491 -2.96 -15.71 21.17
CA ALA A 491 -2.22 -16.90 21.60
C ALA A 491 -3.16 -18.12 21.73
N ALA A 492 -4.37 -17.93 22.24
CA ALA A 492 -5.39 -18.98 22.33
C ALA A 492 -5.85 -19.45 20.94
N ALA A 493 -5.91 -18.57 19.94
CA ALA A 493 -6.25 -18.96 18.58
C ALA A 493 -5.23 -19.95 17.97
N LEU A 494 -3.97 -19.93 18.42
CA LEU A 494 -2.95 -20.90 17.98
C LEU A 494 -3.20 -22.31 18.52
N ASP A 495 -3.95 -22.48 19.62
CA ASP A 495 -4.32 -23.81 20.13
C ASP A 495 -5.25 -24.55 19.16
N GLY A 496 -6.00 -23.80 18.35
CA GLY A 496 -6.85 -24.34 17.30
C GLY A 496 -6.14 -24.59 15.97
N ALA A 497 -4.81 -24.44 15.89
CA ALA A 497 -4.06 -24.63 14.66
C ALA A 497 -4.12 -26.08 14.17
N ARG A 498 -4.33 -26.27 12.86
CA ARG A 498 -4.44 -27.58 12.20
C ARG A 498 -3.56 -27.63 10.97
N LEU A 499 -3.32 -28.85 10.49
CA LEU A 499 -2.62 -29.11 9.24
C LEU A 499 -3.58 -29.65 8.21
N GLU A 500 -3.55 -29.05 7.03
CA GLU A 500 -4.25 -29.53 5.84
C GLU A 500 -3.21 -29.91 4.79
N LEU A 501 -3.35 -31.08 4.19
CA LEU A 501 -2.46 -31.49 3.10
C LEU A 501 -2.75 -30.61 1.88
N ASP A 502 -1.80 -29.75 1.53
CA ASP A 502 -1.94 -28.78 0.45
C ASP A 502 -1.41 -29.35 -0.87
N GLN A 503 -0.22 -29.97 -0.84
CA GLN A 503 0.42 -30.58 -2.02
C GLN A 503 1.18 -31.84 -1.65
N ALA A 504 1.21 -32.81 -2.57
CA ALA A 504 2.05 -33.99 -2.50
C ALA A 504 2.73 -34.27 -3.84
N ALA A 505 4.06 -34.34 -3.84
CA ALA A 505 4.84 -34.70 -5.01
C ALA A 505 5.59 -36.01 -4.79
N LEU A 506 5.37 -36.96 -5.69
CA LEU A 506 6.18 -38.17 -5.77
C LEU A 506 7.38 -37.89 -6.69
N VAL A 507 8.59 -37.99 -6.16
CA VAL A 507 9.82 -37.67 -6.87
C VAL A 507 10.69 -38.91 -7.02
N GLN A 508 10.96 -39.28 -8.26
CA GLN A 508 12.00 -40.24 -8.60
C GLN A 508 13.37 -39.57 -8.46
N LEU A 509 14.22 -40.10 -7.58
CA LEU A 509 15.57 -39.61 -7.32
C LEU A 509 16.57 -40.34 -8.21
N ALA A 510 17.27 -39.58 -9.05
CA ALA A 510 18.26 -40.06 -10.01
C ALA A 510 19.68 -39.57 -9.68
#